data_AF-A0A8S3C7M0-F1
#
_entry.id   AF-A0A8S3C7M0-F1
#
_cell.length_a   1.000
_cell.length_b   1.000
_cell.length_c   1.000
_cell.angle_alpha   90.00
_cell.angle_beta   90.00
_cell.angle_gamma   90.00
#
_symmetry.space_group_name_H-M   'P 1'
#
loop_
_entity.id
_entity.type
_entity.pdbx_description
1 polymer ?
#
loop_
_entity_poly.entity_id
_entity_poly.type
_entity_poly.pdbx_seq_one_letter_code
_entity_poly.pdbx_strand_id
1 'polypeptide(L)' 'YCPFYKCVAMLRNMIAFYDLARHAVETTAQSEKKITWNDIRTNLGDIIHQLSSMKFKVAFDQ' A
#
# COMPACT_ATOMS: atom_id res chain seq x y z
N TYR A 1 -12.60 -18.86 3.51
CA TYR A 1 -11.29 -19.55 3.57
C TYR A 1 -10.21 -18.65 2.98
N CYS A 2 -9.13 -18.32 3.71
CA CYS A 2 -7.94 -17.62 3.20
C CYS A 2 -6.79 -18.62 3.19
N PRO A 3 -6.30 -19.07 2.03
CA PRO A 3 -5.11 -19.91 1.99
C PRO A 3 -3.89 -19.11 2.46
N PHE A 4 -2.92 -19.80 3.09
CA PHE A 4 -1.74 -19.17 3.71
C PHE A 4 -0.98 -18.26 2.73
N TYR A 5 -0.81 -18.69 1.47
CA TYR A 5 -0.15 -17.88 0.44
C TYR A 5 -0.85 -16.53 0.19
N LYS A 6 -2.19 -16.50 0.23
CA LYS A 6 -2.97 -15.27 0.01
C LYS A 6 -2.79 -14.33 1.19
N CYS A 7 -2.82 -14.88 2.41
CA CYS A 7 -2.60 -14.10 3.63
C CYS A 7 -1.17 -13.54 3.70
N VAL A 8 -0.13 -14.30 3.31
CA VAL A 8 1.26 -13.81 3.20
C VAL A 8 1.40 -12.74 2.12
N ALA A 9 0.81 -12.94 0.93
CA ALA A 9 0.87 -11.96 -0.15
C ALA A 9 0.20 -10.63 0.22
N MET A 10 -0.97 -10.68 0.88
CA MET A 10 -1.65 -9.48 1.38
C MET A 10 -0.77 -8.72 2.38
N LEU A 11 -0.14 -9.43 3.32
CA LEU A 11 0.76 -8.82 4.30
C LEU A 11 1.97 -8.16 3.64
N ARG A 12 2.62 -8.85 2.68
CA ARG A 12 3.77 -8.30 1.94
C ARG A 12 3.41 -7.00 1.22
N ASN A 13 2.25 -6.93 0.58
CA ASN A 13 1.80 -5.72 -0.12
C ASN A 13 1.52 -4.56 0.84
N MET A 14 0.95 -4.84 2.02
CA MET A 14 0.72 -3.81 3.05
C MET A 14 2.04 -3.24 3.60
N ILE A 15 3.02 -4.10 3.89
CA ILE A 15 4.33 -3.68 4.39
C ILE A 15 5.08 -2.88 3.32
N ALA A 16 5.12 -3.37 2.08
CA ALA A 16 5.78 -2.66 0.99
C ALA A 16 5.21 -1.26 0.75
N PHE A 17 3.88 -1.11 0.81
CA PHE A 17 3.25 0.22 0.71
C PHE A 17 3.66 1.12 1.87
N TYR A 18 3.70 0.60 3.09
CA TYR A 18 4.11 1.35 4.27
C TYR A 18 5.57 1.82 4.17
N ASP A 19 6.50 0.94 3.79
CA ASP A 19 7.92 1.28 3.68
C ASP A 19 8.16 2.35 2.61
N LEU A 20 7.50 2.23 1.46
CA LEU A 20 7.58 3.22 0.37
C LEU A 20 6.97 4.57 0.79
N ALA A 21 5.81 4.57 1.43
CA ALA A 21 5.15 5.78 1.90
C ALA A 21 6.00 6.50 2.95
N ARG A 22 6.55 5.75 3.91
CA ARG A 22 7.47 6.27 4.93
C ARG A 22 8.70 6.89 4.27
N HIS A 23 9.36 6.15 3.39
CA HIS A 23 10.56 6.62 2.71
C HIS A 23 10.29 7.90 1.90
N ALA A 24 9.17 7.96 1.17
CA ALA A 24 8.79 9.17 0.42
C ALA A 24 8.64 10.41 1.32
N VAL A 25 8.05 10.25 2.51
CA VAL A 25 7.92 11.34 3.50
C VAL A 25 9.29 11.74 4.07
N GLU A 26 10.13 10.76 4.44
CA GLU A 26 11.46 11.01 5.02
C GLU A 26 12.40 11.68 4.01
N THR A 27 12.47 11.19 2.78
CA THR A 27 13.36 11.74 1.73
C THR A 27 12.97 13.15 1.32
N THR A 28 11.67 13.49 1.37
CA THR A 28 11.18 14.81 0.94
C THR A 28 10.98 15.79 2.10
N ALA A 29 11.29 15.42 3.35
CA ALA A 29 11.05 16.23 4.53
C ALA A 29 11.73 17.62 4.50
N GLN A 30 12.90 17.71 3.85
CA GLN A 30 13.68 18.95 3.70
C GLN A 30 13.51 19.60 2.31
N SER A 31 12.70 19.01 1.44
CA SER A 31 12.42 19.56 0.12
C SER A 31 11.35 20.66 0.21
N GLU A 32 11.43 21.66 -0.66
CA GLU A 32 10.33 22.64 -0.86
C GLU A 32 9.00 21.95 -1.21
N LYS A 33 9.06 20.79 -1.86
CA LYS A 33 7.91 19.93 -2.19
C LYS A 33 7.84 18.73 -1.25
N LYS A 34 7.67 18.99 0.05
CA LYS A 34 7.46 17.92 1.03
C LYS A 34 6.23 17.08 0.67
N ILE A 35 6.38 15.77 0.67
CA ILE A 35 5.26 14.85 0.51
C ILE A 35 4.67 14.60 1.90
N THR A 36 3.38 14.89 2.07
CA THR A 36 2.66 14.59 3.32
C THR A 36 1.81 13.35 3.18
N TRP A 37 1.36 12.79 4.31
CA TRP A 37 0.37 11.71 4.30
C TRP A 37 -0.92 12.10 3.55
N ASN A 38 -1.32 13.38 3.60
CA ASN A 38 -2.50 13.85 2.90
C ASN A 38 -2.33 13.78 1.37
N ASP A 39 -1.13 14.11 0.88
CA ASP A 39 -0.78 13.99 -0.54
C ASP A 39 -0.77 12.52 -0.97
N ILE A 40 -0.19 11.63 -0.16
CA ILE A 40 -0.16 10.18 -0.43
C ILE A 40 -1.58 9.62 -0.47
N ARG A 41 -2.42 9.95 0.52
CA ARG A 41 -3.81 9.49 0.58
C ARG A 41 -4.63 9.95 -0.63
N THR A 42 -4.43 11.19 -1.07
CA THR A 42 -5.18 11.77 -2.18
C THR A 42 -4.75 11.17 -3.52
N ASN A 43 -3.45 11.08 -3.77
CA ASN A 43 -2.91 10.62 -5.05
C ASN A 43 -2.92 9.09 -5.19
N LEU A 44 -2.82 8.34 -4.09
CA LEU A 44 -2.78 6.88 -4.08
C LEU A 44 -4.07 6.26 -3.49
N GLY A 45 -5.18 7.01 -3.47
CA GLY A 45 -6.46 6.55 -2.95
C GLY A 45 -6.93 5.23 -3.60
N ASP A 46 -6.74 5.11 -4.91
CA ASP A 46 -7.06 3.88 -5.65
C ASP A 46 -6.22 2.68 -5.19
N ILE A 47 -4.93 2.87 -4.92
CA ILE A 47 -4.04 1.81 -4.42
C ILE A 47 -4.48 1.38 -3.02
N ILE A 48 -4.79 2.34 -2.13
CA ILE A 48 -5.29 2.05 -0.77
C ILE A 48 -6.61 1.27 -0.83
N HIS A 49 -7.50 1.63 -1.76
CA HIS A 49 -8.73 0.89 -2.00
C HIS A 49 -8.47 -0.53 -2.53
N GLN A 50 -7.51 -0.69 -3.45
CA GLN A 50 -7.09 -2.00 -3.95
C GLN A 50 -6.46 -2.88 -2.87
N LEU A 51 -5.63 -2.31 -1.98
CA LEU A 51 -5.03 -3.02 -0.85
C LEU A 51 -6.12 -3.52 0.12
N SER A 52 -7.11 -2.67 0.40
CA SER A 52 -8.24 -2.99 1.27
C SER A 52 -9.16 -4.07 0.69
N SER A 53 -9.26 -4.12 -0.64
CA SER A 53 -10.10 -5.09 -1.36
C SER A 53 -9.39 -6.40 -1.72
N MET A 54 -8.08 -6.56 -1.46
CA MET A 54 -7.33 -7.80 -1.75
C MET A 54 -7.95 -9.05 -1.09
N LYS A 55 -8.55 -8.90 0.08
CA LYS A 55 -9.23 -10.01 0.76
C LYS A 55 -10.41 -10.56 -0.04
N PHE A 56 -11.07 -9.71 -0.82
CA PHE A 56 -12.24 -10.03 -1.65
C PHE A 56 -11.90 -10.43 -3.08
N LYS A 57 -10.67 -10.15 -3.55
CA LYS A 57 -10.23 -10.66 -4.86
C LYS A 57 -10.26 -12.19 -4.82
N VAL A 58 -11.06 -12.76 -5.72
CA VAL A 58 -11.36 -14.19 -5.83
C VAL A 58 -10.03 -14.94 -5.97
N ALA A 59 -9.87 -15.99 -5.16
CA ALA A 59 -8.77 -16.91 -5.33
C ALA A 59 -8.99 -17.66 -6.66
N PHE A 60 -8.18 -17.37 -7.68
CA PHE A 60 -7.64 -18.29 -8.70
C PHE A 60 -7.15 -17.48 -9.92
N ASP A 61 -5.84 -17.51 -10.17
CA ASP A 61 -5.29 -17.57 -11.51
C ASP A 61 -3.98 -18.38 -11.45
N GLN A 62 -4.16 -19.69 -11.18
CA GLN A 62 -3.44 -20.80 -11.82
C GLN A 62 -4.21 -22.09 -11.58
#